data_AF-A0A542DGF3-F1
#
_entry.id   AF-A0A542DGF3-F1
#
_cell.length_a   1.000
_cell.length_b   1.000
_cell.length_c   1.000
_cell.angle_alpha   90.00
_cell.angle_beta   90.00
_cell.angle_gamma   90.00
#
_symmetry.space_group_name_H-M   'P 1'
#
loop_
_entity.id
_entity.type
_entity.pdbx_description
1 polymer ?
#
loop_
_entity_poly.entity_id
_entity_poly.type
_entity_poly.pdbx_seq_one_letter_code
_entity_poly.pdbx_strand_id
1 'polypeptide(L)'
;MGDDVRGEVVDVGLFDALRRRRKGGQKAGTLRKASSTDTQHLDEWTASRRGVEAYVEPRTNVTETTVVLIAHDGEWTRRRIDSLEAAQQFGKKRSMPVYEVAKVGYPQRMRDYTERQRILKRRRRQAEDTP
;
A
#
# COMPACT_ATOMS: atom_id res chain seq x y z
N MET A 1 -19.85 12.42 59.29
CA MET A 1 -18.41 12.16 59.47
C MET A 1 -18.16 10.73 59.05
N GLY A 2 -17.45 10.55 57.94
CA GLY A 2 -17.09 9.27 57.37
C GLY A 2 -16.00 9.52 56.35
N ASP A 3 -14.78 9.52 56.86
CA ASP A 3 -13.54 9.87 56.18
C ASP A 3 -13.15 8.89 55.05
N ASP A 4 -12.40 9.48 54.12
CA ASP A 4 -11.63 8.98 52.97
C ASP A 4 -10.92 7.63 53.18
N VAL A 5 -10.86 6.77 52.14
CA VAL A 5 -9.61 6.43 51.42
C VAL A 5 -9.83 5.47 50.23
N ARG A 6 -9.49 5.98 49.03
CA ARG A 6 -8.65 5.38 47.95
C ARG A 6 -9.11 4.10 47.24
N GLY A 7 -9.71 4.29 46.07
CA GLY A 7 -9.73 3.32 44.98
C GLY A 7 -8.41 3.30 44.21
N GLU A 8 -7.83 2.11 44.10
CA GLU A 8 -6.62 1.76 43.36
C GLU A 8 -6.83 1.93 41.84
N VAL A 9 -5.94 2.68 41.20
CA VAL A 9 -5.84 2.76 39.74
C VAL A 9 -4.88 1.68 39.24
N VAL A 10 -5.38 0.73 38.47
CA VAL A 10 -4.53 -0.22 37.73
C VAL A 10 -4.13 0.41 36.40
N ASP A 11 -2.90 0.95 36.34
CA ASP A 11 -2.26 1.37 35.10
C ASP A 11 -1.90 0.12 34.29
N VAL A 12 -2.79 -0.28 33.39
CA VAL A 12 -2.47 -1.31 32.40
C VAL A 12 -2.13 -0.63 31.08
N GLY A 13 -0.83 -0.47 30.85
CA GLY A 13 -0.26 -0.90 29.59
C GLY A 13 0.22 0.20 28.66
N LEU A 14 1.51 0.52 28.78
CA LEU A 14 2.31 1.00 27.64
C LEU A 14 3.46 0.05 27.27
N PHE A 15 3.76 -0.95 28.11
CA PHE A 15 4.92 -1.83 27.91
C PHE A 15 4.61 -3.32 27.64
N ASP A 16 3.37 -3.78 27.81
CA ASP A 16 3.02 -5.20 27.57
C ASP A 16 2.74 -5.52 26.08
N ALA A 17 2.41 -4.49 25.28
CA ALA A 17 2.18 -4.63 23.84
C ALA A 17 3.46 -4.99 23.05
N LEU A 18 4.65 -4.72 23.61
CA LEU A 18 5.92 -4.95 22.93
C LEU A 18 6.34 -6.43 22.93
N ARG A 19 5.82 -7.25 23.85
CA ARG A 19 6.21 -8.66 23.97
C ARG A 19 5.36 -9.60 23.12
N ARG A 20 4.18 -9.18 22.65
CA ARG A 20 3.27 -10.01 21.83
C ARG A 20 3.60 -10.03 20.33
N ARG A 21 4.62 -9.29 19.88
CA ARG A 21 5.12 -9.31 18.48
C ARG A 21 6.20 -10.38 18.21
N ARG A 22 6.34 -11.38 19.09
CA ARG A 22 7.15 -12.60 18.82
C ARG A 22 6.27 -13.72 18.24
N LYS A 23 5.75 -13.52 17.03
CA LYS A 23 5.38 -14.64 16.14
C LYS A 23 5.49 -14.18 14.69
N GLY A 24 6.63 -14.47 14.05
CA GLY A 24 6.82 -14.31 12.60
C GLY A 24 7.62 -13.08 12.12
N GLY A 25 8.52 -12.51 12.93
CA GLY A 25 9.38 -11.41 12.51
C GLY A 25 10.43 -11.86 11.48
N GLN A 26 10.19 -11.59 10.20
CA GLN A 26 11.24 -11.64 9.17
C GLN A 26 12.44 -10.79 9.61
N LYS A 27 13.65 -11.34 9.48
CA LYS A 27 14.90 -10.67 9.85
C LYS A 27 14.99 -9.30 9.18
N ALA A 28 15.34 -8.27 9.95
CA ALA A 28 15.65 -6.95 9.42
C ALA A 28 16.75 -7.10 8.37
N GLY A 29 16.44 -6.74 7.12
CA GLY A 29 17.36 -6.87 5.97
C GLY A 29 16.95 -7.87 4.89
N THR A 30 15.97 -8.76 5.13
CA THR A 30 15.46 -9.64 4.06
C THR A 30 14.34 -8.95 3.28
N LEU A 31 14.54 -8.75 1.97
CA LEU A 31 13.48 -8.29 1.08
C LEU A 31 12.33 -9.30 1.08
N ARG A 32 11.11 -8.83 1.34
CA ARG A 32 9.91 -9.68 1.23
C ARG A 32 9.63 -9.98 -0.24
N LYS A 33 9.47 -11.25 -0.58
CA LYS A 33 8.97 -11.69 -1.90
C LYS A 33 7.49 -11.32 -2.10
N ALA A 34 6.99 -11.46 -3.32
CA ALA A 34 5.56 -11.40 -3.57
C ALA A 34 4.84 -12.57 -2.87
N SER A 35 3.56 -12.37 -2.60
CA SER A 35 2.70 -13.33 -1.92
C SER A 35 1.37 -13.50 -2.67
N SER A 36 0.64 -14.57 -2.39
CA SER A 36 -0.71 -14.77 -2.92
C SER A 36 -1.66 -13.62 -2.56
N THR A 37 -1.50 -13.03 -1.38
CA THR A 37 -2.25 -11.83 -0.95
C THR A 37 -1.95 -10.60 -1.82
N ASP A 38 -0.72 -10.46 -2.32
CA ASP A 38 -0.39 -9.37 -3.25
C ASP A 38 -1.15 -9.54 -4.57
N THR A 39 -1.16 -10.73 -5.16
CA THR A 39 -1.87 -11.01 -6.41
C THR A 39 -3.38 -10.92 -6.24
N GLN A 40 -3.94 -11.44 -5.15
CA GLN A 40 -5.36 -11.30 -4.84
C GLN A 40 -5.78 -9.83 -4.74
N HIS A 41 -4.99 -8.99 -4.07
CA HIS A 41 -5.27 -7.57 -4.00
C HIS A 41 -5.26 -6.91 -5.38
N LEU A 42 -4.30 -7.26 -6.24
CA LEU A 42 -4.24 -6.74 -7.61
C LEU A 42 -5.48 -7.16 -8.42
N ASP A 43 -5.98 -8.38 -8.21
CA ASP A 43 -7.17 -8.90 -8.86
C ASP A 43 -8.42 -8.13 -8.44
N GLU A 44 -8.67 -8.02 -7.14
CA GLU A 44 -9.81 -7.30 -6.57
C GLU A 44 -9.80 -5.81 -6.94
N TRP A 45 -8.62 -5.19 -6.91
CA TRP A 45 -8.47 -3.79 -7.26
C TRP A 45 -8.74 -3.54 -8.75
N THR A 46 -8.28 -4.44 -9.62
CA THR A 46 -8.53 -4.36 -11.07
C THR A 46 -10.01 -4.59 -11.38
N ALA A 47 -10.66 -5.55 -10.73
CA ALA A 47 -12.06 -5.90 -10.99
C ALA A 47 -13.05 -4.75 -10.71
N SER A 48 -12.70 -3.84 -9.81
CA SER A 48 -13.53 -2.69 -9.44
C SER A 48 -13.22 -1.42 -10.24
N ARG A 49 -12.32 -1.47 -11.23
CA ARG A 49 -11.84 -0.30 -11.98
C ARG A 49 -11.79 -0.57 -13.48
N ARG A 50 -11.91 0.51 -14.26
CA ARG A 50 -11.85 0.47 -15.72
C ARG A 50 -10.57 1.11 -16.25
N GLY A 51 -10.17 0.69 -17.45
CA GLY A 51 -9.00 1.23 -18.15
C GLY A 51 -7.73 1.13 -17.31
N VAL A 52 -7.55 -0.01 -16.65
CA VAL A 52 -6.36 -0.24 -15.82
C VAL A 52 -5.18 -0.57 -16.73
N GLU A 53 -4.03 0.02 -16.42
CA GLU A 53 -2.73 -0.27 -17.04
C GLU A 53 -1.73 -0.66 -15.94
N ALA A 54 -0.84 -1.60 -16.25
CA ALA A 54 0.21 -2.05 -15.34
C ALA A 54 1.55 -1.38 -15.64
N TYR A 55 2.17 -0.82 -14.62
CA TYR A 55 3.48 -0.18 -14.67
C TYR A 55 4.44 -0.92 -13.75
N VAL A 56 5.39 -1.64 -14.34
CA VAL A 56 6.33 -2.49 -13.62
C VAL A 56 7.57 -1.69 -13.23
N GLU A 57 7.88 -1.71 -11.96
CA GLU A 57 9.15 -1.24 -11.42
C GLU A 57 10.08 -2.45 -11.30
N PRO A 58 11.21 -2.45 -12.02
CA PRO A 58 12.15 -3.57 -11.96
C PRO A 58 12.75 -3.70 -10.56
N ARG A 59 13.19 -4.92 -10.23
CA ARG A 59 13.98 -5.17 -9.03
C ARG A 59 15.23 -4.30 -9.02
N THR A 60 15.56 -3.78 -7.84
CA THR A 60 16.85 -3.13 -7.53
C THR A 60 17.58 -3.91 -6.44
N ASN A 61 18.73 -3.42 -6.00
CA ASN A 61 19.46 -4.02 -4.87
C ASN A 61 18.67 -4.00 -3.56
N VAL A 62 17.74 -3.05 -3.41
CA VAL A 62 17.03 -2.78 -2.15
C VAL A 62 15.51 -2.88 -2.28
N THR A 63 14.98 -3.20 -3.46
CA THR A 63 13.55 -3.39 -3.69
C THR A 63 13.30 -4.54 -4.64
N GLU A 64 12.37 -5.44 -4.29
CA GLU A 64 11.85 -6.44 -5.22
C GLU A 64 11.07 -5.79 -6.36
N THR A 65 10.81 -6.57 -7.42
CA THR A 65 9.92 -6.18 -8.51
C THR A 65 8.54 -5.82 -7.95
N THR A 66 8.01 -4.66 -8.36
CA THR A 66 6.66 -4.22 -8.02
C THR A 66 5.89 -3.86 -9.26
N VAL A 67 4.56 -4.00 -9.19
CA VAL A 67 3.64 -3.48 -10.19
C VAL A 67 2.80 -2.38 -9.57
N VAL A 68 2.68 -1.28 -10.30
CA VAL A 68 1.75 -0.19 -10.04
C VAL A 68 0.62 -0.33 -11.04
N LEU A 69 -0.59 -0.61 -10.55
CA LEU A 69 -1.78 -0.57 -11.38
C LEU A 69 -2.34 0.84 -11.36
N ILE A 70 -2.66 1.38 -12.52
CA ILE A 70 -3.15 2.75 -12.68
C ILE A 70 -4.44 2.71 -13.50
N ALA A 71 -5.55 3.14 -12.89
CA ALA A 71 -6.85 3.20 -13.53
C ALA A 71 -6.96 4.41 -14.47
N HIS A 72 -8.05 4.45 -15.24
CA HIS A 72 -8.30 5.50 -16.22
C HIS A 72 -8.31 6.93 -15.64
N ASP A 73 -8.71 7.11 -14.38
CA ASP A 73 -8.81 8.40 -13.68
C ASP A 73 -7.53 8.77 -12.90
N GLY A 74 -6.53 7.88 -12.95
CA GLY A 74 -5.26 8.03 -12.25
C GLY A 74 -5.24 7.43 -10.84
N GLU A 75 -6.32 6.86 -10.33
CA GLU A 75 -6.26 6.07 -9.09
C GLU A 75 -5.26 4.93 -9.27
N TRP A 76 -4.46 4.64 -8.24
CA TRP A 76 -3.43 3.63 -8.33
C TRP A 76 -3.25 2.81 -7.06
N THR A 77 -2.77 1.57 -7.22
CA THR A 77 -2.26 0.72 -6.15
C THR A 77 -0.91 0.15 -6.54
N ARG A 78 -0.07 -0.17 -5.54
CA ARG A 78 1.24 -0.79 -5.73
C ARG A 78 1.35 -2.06 -4.90
N ARG A 79 1.76 -3.16 -5.53
CA ARG A 79 2.03 -4.44 -4.87
C ARG A 79 3.28 -5.10 -5.43
N ARG A 80 3.82 -6.07 -4.70
CA ARG A 80 4.92 -6.90 -5.20
C ARG A 80 4.40 -7.89 -6.23
N ILE A 81 5.28 -8.24 -7.16
CA ILE A 81 5.05 -9.29 -8.14
C ILE A 81 6.36 -10.04 -8.35
N ASP A 82 6.28 -11.34 -8.61
CA ASP A 82 7.48 -12.20 -8.59
C ASP A 82 8.54 -11.79 -9.62
N SER A 83 8.11 -11.30 -10.79
CA SER A 83 9.00 -10.89 -11.88
C SER A 83 8.28 -10.01 -12.89
N LEU A 84 9.04 -9.45 -13.85
CA LEU A 84 8.48 -8.78 -15.03
C LEU A 84 7.61 -9.74 -15.85
N GLU A 85 8.04 -10.99 -16.01
CA GLU A 85 7.27 -12.01 -16.73
C GLU A 85 5.93 -12.30 -16.03
N ALA A 86 5.93 -12.41 -14.70
CA ALA A 86 4.70 -12.59 -13.92
C ALA A 86 3.74 -11.39 -14.12
N ALA A 87 4.27 -10.16 -14.20
CA ALA A 87 3.47 -8.97 -14.51
C ALA A 87 2.91 -8.99 -15.94
N GLN A 88 3.69 -9.43 -16.92
CA GLN A 88 3.23 -9.59 -18.30
C GLN A 88 2.14 -10.66 -18.41
N GLN A 89 2.29 -11.80 -17.74
CA GLN A 89 1.27 -12.85 -17.68
C GLN A 89 0.00 -12.35 -16.97
N PHE A 90 0.15 -11.61 -15.87
CA PHE A 90 -0.97 -10.97 -15.16
C PHE A 90 -1.75 -10.03 -16.08
N GLY A 91 -1.05 -9.18 -16.83
CA GLY A 91 -1.66 -8.27 -17.79
C GLY A 91 -2.34 -8.99 -18.96
N LYS A 92 -1.67 -9.99 -19.54
CA LYS A 92 -2.20 -10.79 -20.65
C LYS A 92 -3.52 -11.46 -20.29
N LYS A 93 -3.62 -12.08 -19.11
CA LYS A 93 -4.86 -12.72 -18.62
C LYS A 93 -6.05 -11.75 -18.52
N ARG A 94 -5.78 -10.44 -18.43
CA ARG A 94 -6.77 -9.38 -18.24
C ARG A 94 -6.91 -8.43 -19.42
N SER A 95 -6.25 -8.73 -20.55
CA SER A 95 -6.15 -7.82 -21.70
C SER A 95 -5.69 -6.41 -21.29
N MET A 96 -4.79 -6.34 -20.32
CA MET A 96 -4.29 -5.10 -19.73
C MET A 96 -2.91 -4.76 -20.29
N PRO A 97 -2.68 -3.51 -20.77
CA PRO A 97 -1.36 -3.06 -21.17
C PRO A 97 -0.36 -3.10 -20.01
N VAL A 98 0.87 -3.52 -20.30
CA VAL A 98 1.96 -3.60 -19.31
C VAL A 98 3.16 -2.82 -19.83
N TYR A 99 3.68 -1.91 -19.02
CA TYR A 99 4.83 -1.07 -19.33
C TYR A 99 5.89 -1.18 -18.23
N GLU A 100 7.16 -0.98 -18.59
CA GLU A 100 8.21 -0.78 -17.60
C GLU A 100 8.35 0.71 -17.29
N VAL A 101 8.26 1.09 -16.01
CA VAL A 101 8.35 2.48 -15.56
C VAL A 101 9.66 3.13 -15.98
N ALA A 102 10.76 2.39 -15.95
CA ALA A 102 12.08 2.90 -16.34
C ALA A 102 12.14 3.35 -17.80
N LYS A 103 11.25 2.83 -18.68
CA LYS A 103 11.22 3.14 -20.11
C LYS A 103 10.26 4.27 -20.44
N VAL A 104 9.07 4.29 -19.82
CA VAL A 104 7.98 5.21 -20.20
C VAL A 104 7.65 6.26 -19.14
N GLY A 105 8.16 6.09 -17.92
CA GLY A 105 7.77 6.88 -16.76
C GLY A 105 6.34 6.59 -16.28
N TYR A 106 5.90 7.37 -15.28
CA TYR A 106 4.50 7.33 -14.82
C TYR A 106 3.61 8.26 -15.64
N PRO A 107 2.35 7.88 -15.93
CA PRO A 107 1.45 8.68 -16.73
C PRO A 107 0.98 9.91 -15.95
N GLN A 108 0.67 10.99 -16.67
CA GLN A 108 0.26 12.27 -16.07
C GLN A 108 -0.96 12.11 -15.14
N ARG A 109 -1.95 11.29 -15.54
CA ARG A 109 -3.17 11.03 -14.74
C ARG A 109 -2.88 10.55 -13.31
N MET A 110 -1.84 9.74 -13.10
CA MET A 110 -1.43 9.28 -11.77
C MET A 110 -0.88 10.42 -10.91
N ARG A 111 -0.12 11.33 -11.53
CA ARG A 111 0.44 12.52 -10.88
C ARG A 111 -0.69 13.45 -10.45
N ASP A 112 -1.62 13.72 -11.36
CA ASP A 112 -2.79 14.57 -11.11
C ASP A 112 -3.69 13.98 -10.01
N TYR A 113 -3.91 12.66 -10.03
CA TYR A 113 -4.64 11.98 -8.95
C TYR A 113 -3.92 12.16 -7.60
N THR A 114 -2.62 11.93 -7.55
CA THR A 114 -1.84 12.04 -6.31
C THR A 114 -1.87 13.46 -5.74
N GLU A 115 -1.77 14.47 -6.62
CA GLU A 115 -1.90 15.87 -6.21
C GLU A 115 -3.30 16.19 -5.68
N ARG A 116 -4.37 15.77 -6.39
CA ARG A 116 -5.75 15.94 -5.93
C ARG A 116 -5.94 15.30 -4.55
N GLN A 117 -5.47 14.07 -4.35
CA GLN A 117 -5.56 13.38 -3.06
C GLN A 117 -4.80 14.12 -1.94
N ARG A 118 -3.62 14.69 -2.25
CA ARG A 118 -2.85 15.49 -1.28
C ARG A 118 -3.61 16.74 -0.84
N ILE A 119 -4.21 17.47 -1.78
CA ILE A 119 -5.00 18.66 -1.50
C ILE A 119 -6.24 18.30 -0.66
N LEU A 120 -6.97 17.26 -1.04
CA LEU A 120 -8.15 16.80 -0.32
C LEU A 120 -7.82 16.36 1.12
N LYS A 121 -6.74 15.59 1.31
CA LYS A 121 -6.26 15.21 2.65
C LYS A 121 -5.92 16.42 3.51
N ARG A 122 -5.25 17.43 2.93
CA ARG A 122 -4.91 18.68 3.65
C ARG A 122 -6.17 19.44 4.07
N ARG A 123 -7.15 19.58 3.18
CA ARG A 123 -8.42 20.25 3.47
C ARG A 123 -9.22 19.54 4.56
N ARG A 124 -9.30 18.20 4.49
CA ARG A 124 -9.98 17.40 5.52
C ARG A 124 -9.35 17.62 6.89
N ARG A 125 -8.02 17.56 6.98
CA ARG A 125 -7.31 17.82 8.23
C ARG A 125 -7.57 19.22 8.79
N GLN A 126 -7.58 20.26 7.93
CA GLN A 126 -7.90 21.62 8.36
C GLN A 126 -9.33 21.78 8.87
N ALA A 127 -10.31 21.08 8.26
CA ALA A 127 -11.69 21.08 8.71
C ALA A 127 -11.87 20.35 10.06
N GLU A 128 -11.14 19.24 10.27
CA GLU A 128 -11.10 18.51 11.55
C GLU A 128 -10.44 19.32 12.68
N ASP A 129 -9.44 20.15 12.34
CA ASP A 129 -8.69 20.98 13.28
C ASP A 129 -9.36 22.35 13.56
N THR A 130 -10.47 22.69 12.89
CA THR A 130 -11.22 23.94 13.12
C THR A 130 -12.27 23.69 14.23
N PRO A 131 -12.17 24.36 15.39
CA PRO A 131 -13.05 24.14 16.55
C PRO A 131 -14.50 24.60 16.32
#